data_AF-A0A5S9MXC0-F1
#
_entry.id   AF-A0A5S9MXC0-F1
#
_cell.length_a   1.000
_cell.length_b   1.000
_cell.length_c   1.000
_cell.angle_alpha   90.00
_cell.angle_beta   90.00
_cell.angle_gamma   90.00
#
_symmetry.space_group_name_H-M   'P 1'
#
loop_
_entity.id
_entity.type
_entity.pdbx_description
1 polymer ?
#
loop_
_entity_poly.entity_id
_entity_poly.type
_entity_poly.pdbx_seq_one_letter_code
_entity_poly.pdbx_strand_id
1 'polypeptide(L)'
;MIAGNGRVMLVIGLVVSVVGLLVFQSRKNAPKIAGQVNPARGENNVIDKVVDSIMSLAAPRGIRNNNPLNIKEPKDGGDFWVGELDTDPDATFEEFISPEYGYRAAKRVIDSYRRRGVKTLAAIISTFAPSSENLTFAYISSVSNRTGFAHDRVISDSDLPALFRAMAIHENGVAWAVHPSLSIDTINKGLALA
;
A
#
# COMPACT_ATOMS: atom_id res chain seq x y z
N MET A 1 23.50 2.36 24.28
CA MET A 1 22.75 3.62 24.02
C MET A 1 21.90 3.44 22.77
N ILE A 2 20.62 3.05 22.89
CA ILE A 2 19.66 3.06 21.78
C ILE A 2 18.31 3.52 22.36
N ALA A 3 18.16 4.84 22.54
CA ALA A 3 16.91 5.46 23.01
C ALA A 3 16.36 6.51 22.02
N GLY A 4 16.98 6.64 20.84
CA GLY A 4 16.65 7.68 19.86
C GLY A 4 15.45 7.37 18.94
N ASN A 5 15.26 6.10 18.56
CA ASN A 5 14.35 5.76 17.45
C ASN A 5 12.87 5.80 17.85
N GLY A 6 12.56 5.49 19.12
CA GLY A 6 11.18 5.50 19.61
C GLY A 6 10.57 6.91 19.68
N ARG A 7 11.37 7.92 20.03
CA ARG A 7 10.89 9.32 20.11
C ARG A 7 10.66 9.94 18.74
N VAL A 8 11.51 9.62 17.76
CA VAL A 8 11.36 10.13 16.38
C VAL A 8 10.13 9.54 15.71
N MET A 9 9.86 8.23 15.85
CA MET A 9 8.64 7.62 15.32
C MET A 9 7.36 8.16 15.98
N LEU A 10 7.39 8.46 17.29
CA LEU A 10 6.24 9.02 18.00
C LEU A 10 5.95 10.45 17.52
N VAL A 11 6.98 11.26 17.27
CA VAL A 11 6.85 12.61 16.74
C VAL A 11 6.35 12.59 15.29
N ILE A 12 6.86 11.70 14.43
CA ILE A 12 6.37 11.56 13.05
C ILE A 12 4.91 11.09 13.04
N GLY A 13 4.57 10.08 13.85
CA GLY A 13 3.20 9.61 14.00
C GLY A 13 2.25 10.69 14.50
N LEU A 14 2.70 11.54 15.43
CA LEU A 14 1.95 12.69 15.92
C LEU A 14 1.77 13.75 14.81
N VAL A 15 2.84 14.08 14.07
CA VAL A 15 2.77 15.07 12.98
C VAL A 15 1.85 14.60 11.86
N VAL A 16 1.93 13.34 11.43
CA VAL A 16 1.04 12.76 10.41
C VAL A 16 -0.41 12.74 10.91
N SER A 17 -0.64 12.39 12.17
CA SER A 17 -1.99 12.38 12.76
C SER A 17 -2.56 13.79 12.90
N VAL A 18 -1.75 14.77 13.30
CA VAL A 18 -2.16 16.18 13.43
C VAL A 18 -2.42 16.79 12.06
N VAL A 19 -1.55 16.58 11.07
CA VAL A 19 -1.78 17.07 9.69
C VAL A 19 -3.01 16.40 9.08
N GLY A 20 -3.15 15.08 9.24
CA GLY A 20 -4.35 14.34 8.80
C GLY A 20 -5.62 14.85 9.46
N LEU A 21 -5.58 15.16 10.76
CA LEU A 21 -6.71 15.73 11.49
C LEU A 21 -7.01 17.17 11.05
N LEU A 22 -5.99 18.00 10.80
CA LEU A 22 -6.16 19.36 10.31
C LEU A 22 -6.75 19.40 8.91
N VAL A 23 -6.31 18.51 8.01
CA VAL A 23 -6.91 18.34 6.67
C VAL A 23 -8.36 17.88 6.78
N PHE A 24 -8.64 16.90 7.64
CA PHE A 24 -10.00 16.41 7.86
C PHE A 24 -10.92 17.47 8.48
N GLN A 25 -10.43 18.25 9.45
CA GLN A 25 -11.15 19.37 10.07
C GLN A 25 -11.39 20.50 9.06
N SER A 26 -10.40 20.82 8.23
CA SER A 26 -10.55 21.78 7.13
C SER A 26 -11.65 21.36 6.16
N ARG A 27 -11.69 20.07 5.78
CA ARG A 27 -12.75 19.50 4.92
C ARG A 27 -14.14 19.54 5.56
N LYS A 28 -14.24 19.32 6.88
CA LYS A 28 -15.51 19.37 7.63
C LYS A 28 -16.03 20.78 7.85
N ASN A 29 -15.13 21.74 8.04
CA ASN A 29 -15.45 23.13 8.34
C ASN A 29 -15.57 24.00 7.07
N ALA A 30 -15.40 23.40 5.88
CA ALA A 30 -15.63 24.07 4.62
C ALA A 30 -17.08 24.61 4.59
N PRO A 31 -17.27 25.93 4.40
CA PRO A 31 -18.60 26.52 4.44
C PRO A 31 -19.49 25.92 3.35
N LYS A 32 -20.66 25.41 3.73
CA LYS A 32 -21.73 25.06 2.78
C LYS A 32 -22.33 26.36 2.26
N ILE A 33 -21.67 27.00 1.28
CA ILE A 33 -22.23 28.16 0.60
C ILE A 33 -23.32 27.65 -0.35
N ALA A 34 -24.58 27.87 0.05
CA ALA A 34 -25.74 27.70 -0.79
C ALA A 34 -25.82 28.87 -1.78
N GLY A 35 -25.85 28.57 -3.08
CA GLY A 35 -26.23 29.50 -4.14
C GLY A 35 -25.10 30.31 -4.77
N GLN A 36 -24.90 30.07 -6.07
CA GLN A 36 -24.25 30.95 -7.05
C GLN A 36 -22.84 31.49 -6.71
N VAL A 37 -21.87 30.59 -6.74
CA VAL A 37 -20.55 30.85 -7.34
C VAL A 37 -20.05 29.51 -7.84
N ASN A 38 -19.84 29.39 -9.15
CA ASN A 38 -19.21 28.21 -9.74
C ASN A 38 -17.76 28.19 -9.25
N PRO A 39 -17.33 27.23 -8.38
CA PRO A 39 -15.97 27.25 -7.90
C PRO A 39 -15.10 26.79 -9.07
N ALA A 40 -14.43 27.75 -9.71
CA ALA A 40 -13.32 27.46 -10.58
C ALA A 40 -12.37 26.51 -9.83
N ARG A 41 -12.22 25.31 -10.38
CA ARG A 41 -11.48 24.15 -9.89
C ARG A 41 -9.95 24.37 -9.93
N GLY A 42 -9.49 25.59 -9.66
CA GLY A 42 -8.14 26.05 -10.02
C GLY A 42 -7.24 26.54 -8.88
N GLU A 43 -7.78 27.00 -7.75
CA GLU A 43 -6.97 27.77 -6.79
C GLU A 43 -6.56 27.05 -5.49
N ASN A 44 -7.06 25.83 -5.22
CA ASN A 44 -6.60 25.01 -4.09
C ASN A 44 -5.38 24.10 -4.40
N ASN A 45 -4.80 24.23 -5.59
CA ASN A 45 -3.89 23.22 -6.16
C ASN A 45 -2.50 23.19 -5.50
N VAL A 46 -1.99 24.32 -5.02
CA VAL A 46 -0.59 24.36 -4.52
C VAL A 46 -0.48 23.76 -3.13
N ILE A 47 -1.39 24.09 -2.21
CA ILE A 47 -1.35 23.55 -0.84
C ILE A 47 -1.64 22.05 -0.88
N ASP A 48 -2.62 21.60 -1.66
CA ASP A 48 -2.92 20.18 -1.79
C ASP A 48 -1.73 19.40 -2.37
N LYS A 49 -1.07 19.91 -3.43
CA LYS A 49 0.15 19.30 -3.97
C LYS A 49 1.32 19.27 -2.99
N VAL A 50 1.49 20.33 -2.20
CA VAL A 50 2.56 20.41 -1.20
C VAL A 50 2.28 19.43 -0.06
N VAL A 51 1.04 19.34 0.40
CA VAL A 51 0.62 18.37 1.42
C VAL A 51 0.80 16.94 0.91
N ASP A 52 0.39 16.65 -0.33
CA ASP A 52 0.59 15.33 -0.95
C ASP A 52 2.09 14.99 -1.06
N SER A 53 2.92 15.96 -1.45
CA SER A 53 4.38 15.79 -1.53
C SER A 53 5.00 15.52 -0.16
N ILE A 54 4.61 16.26 0.89
CA ILE A 54 5.10 16.06 2.26
C ILE A 54 4.66 14.69 2.80
N MET A 55 3.41 14.31 2.56
CA MET A 55 2.90 13.00 2.97
C MET A 55 3.63 11.86 2.26
N SER A 56 3.99 12.04 0.98
CA SER A 56 4.82 11.10 0.22
C SER A 56 6.25 11.01 0.75
N LEU A 57 6.89 12.12 1.11
CA LEU A 57 8.26 12.11 1.65
C LEU A 57 8.37 11.40 3.01
N ALA A 58 7.32 11.50 3.84
CA ALA A 58 7.23 10.78 5.10
C ALA A 58 6.76 9.32 4.95
N ALA A 59 6.32 8.93 3.75
CA ALA A 59 5.74 7.61 3.53
C ALA A 59 6.77 6.47 3.56
N PRO A 60 6.38 5.27 4.01
CA PRO A 60 7.14 4.05 3.87
C PRO A 60 7.51 3.80 2.42
N ARG A 61 8.64 3.13 2.20
CA ARG A 61 9.17 2.84 0.85
C ARG A 61 8.10 2.28 -0.10
N GLY A 62 7.33 1.27 0.32
CA GLY A 62 6.34 0.65 -0.56
C GLY A 62 5.27 1.64 -1.08
N ILE A 63 4.93 2.65 -0.28
CA ILE A 63 4.04 3.73 -0.74
C ILE A 63 4.76 4.67 -1.70
N ARG A 64 6.00 5.07 -1.39
CA ARG A 64 6.78 5.98 -2.25
C ARG A 64 7.10 5.37 -3.62
N ASN A 65 7.44 4.10 -3.63
CA ASN A 65 7.82 3.34 -4.84
C ASN A 65 6.59 2.87 -5.62
N ASN A 66 5.37 3.25 -5.20
CA ASN A 66 4.12 2.74 -5.75
C ASN A 66 4.06 1.20 -5.81
N ASN A 67 4.73 0.55 -4.86
CA ASN A 67 4.85 -0.89 -4.70
C ASN A 67 4.36 -1.29 -3.29
N PRO A 68 3.05 -1.23 -3.01
CA PRO A 68 2.54 -1.34 -1.64
C PRO A 68 2.80 -2.72 -1.01
N LEU A 69 3.10 -3.74 -1.80
CA LEU A 69 3.40 -5.09 -1.33
C LEU A 69 4.91 -5.39 -1.29
N ASN A 70 5.78 -4.41 -1.57
CA ASN A 70 7.24 -4.59 -1.60
C ASN A 70 7.67 -5.78 -2.48
N ILE A 71 7.13 -5.88 -3.70
CA ILE A 71 7.59 -6.85 -4.70
C ILE A 71 9.05 -6.56 -5.02
N LYS A 72 9.89 -7.61 -5.02
CA LYS A 72 11.32 -7.50 -5.27
C LYS A 72 11.64 -7.68 -6.74
N GLU A 73 12.73 -7.05 -7.15
CA GLU A 73 13.36 -7.27 -8.44
C GLU A 73 13.59 -8.77 -8.70
N PRO A 74 13.27 -9.29 -9.91
CA PRO A 74 13.59 -10.65 -10.29
C PRO A 74 15.11 -10.83 -10.34
N LYS A 75 15.62 -11.84 -9.63
CA LYS A 75 17.07 -12.12 -9.54
C LYS A 75 17.75 -12.39 -10.88
N ASP A 76 16.98 -12.79 -11.89
CA ASP A 76 17.48 -13.24 -13.18
C ASP A 76 17.24 -12.20 -14.30
N GLY A 77 16.84 -10.96 -13.98
CA GLY A 77 16.62 -9.89 -14.96
C GLY A 77 15.42 -10.15 -15.87
N GLY A 78 14.28 -10.49 -15.29
CA GLY A 78 13.04 -10.84 -16.00
C GLY A 78 12.43 -9.67 -16.79
N ASP A 79 11.39 -9.97 -17.58
CA ASP A 79 10.65 -8.96 -18.35
C ASP A 79 10.16 -7.82 -17.45
N PHE A 80 10.40 -6.59 -17.89
CA PHE A 80 9.86 -5.39 -17.26
C PHE A 80 8.36 -5.52 -17.01
N TRP A 81 7.92 -5.18 -15.80
CA TRP A 81 6.51 -5.09 -15.51
C TRP A 81 5.88 -3.96 -16.34
N VAL A 82 4.70 -4.22 -16.90
CA VAL A 82 3.91 -3.11 -17.46
C VAL A 82 3.63 -2.11 -16.34
N GLY A 83 4.13 -0.88 -16.52
CA GLY A 83 4.03 0.21 -15.56
C GLY A 83 5.18 0.28 -14.55
N GLU A 84 6.26 -0.48 -14.73
CA GLU A 84 7.53 -0.28 -14.03
C GLU A 84 8.14 1.08 -14.43
N LEU A 85 8.89 1.69 -13.51
CA LEU A 85 9.67 2.89 -13.81
C LEU A 85 10.98 2.50 -14.50
N ASP A 86 11.33 3.22 -15.58
CA ASP A 86 12.59 3.00 -16.31
C ASP A 86 13.85 3.32 -15.48
N THR A 87 13.67 4.06 -14.38
CA THR A 87 14.73 4.36 -13.42
C THR A 87 14.60 3.44 -12.23
N ASP A 88 15.72 2.81 -11.84
CA ASP A 88 15.84 1.98 -10.65
C ASP A 88 16.64 2.73 -9.55
N PRO A 89 15.97 3.55 -8.72
CA PRO A 89 16.58 4.13 -7.53
C PRO A 89 16.56 3.18 -6.31
N ASP A 90 15.91 2.01 -6.35
CA ASP A 90 15.94 0.98 -5.30
C ASP A 90 16.29 -0.41 -5.85
N ALA A 91 17.58 -0.75 -5.79
CA ALA A 91 18.16 -1.99 -6.30
C ALA A 91 17.60 -3.30 -5.70
N THR A 92 16.64 -3.25 -4.77
CA THR A 92 16.01 -4.43 -4.17
C THR A 92 14.53 -4.58 -4.52
N PHE A 93 13.82 -3.47 -4.76
CA PHE A 93 12.36 -3.46 -4.88
C PHE A 93 11.90 -2.70 -6.11
N GLU A 94 10.97 -3.34 -6.82
CA GLU A 94 10.31 -2.79 -8.00
C GLU A 94 9.68 -1.43 -7.70
N GLU A 95 9.68 -0.57 -8.71
CA GLU A 95 9.05 0.74 -8.66
C GLU A 95 8.08 0.90 -9.80
N PHE A 96 6.90 1.47 -9.51
CA PHE A 96 5.83 1.58 -10.48
C PHE A 96 5.44 3.03 -10.73
N ILE A 97 4.91 3.31 -11.92
CA ILE A 97 4.42 4.64 -12.29
C ILE A 97 3.18 5.07 -11.47
N SER A 98 2.45 4.11 -10.88
CA SER A 98 1.31 4.35 -9.99
C SER A 98 1.01 3.09 -9.16
N PRO A 99 0.40 3.20 -7.96
CA PRO A 99 0.14 2.04 -7.10
C PRO A 99 -0.76 0.98 -7.73
N GLU A 100 -1.61 1.37 -8.68
CA GLU A 100 -2.43 0.46 -9.49
C GLU A 100 -1.55 -0.58 -10.24
N TYR A 101 -0.40 -0.17 -10.78
CA TYR A 101 0.53 -1.09 -11.44
C TYR A 101 1.26 -2.00 -10.46
N GLY A 102 1.55 -1.53 -9.24
CA GLY A 102 2.03 -2.38 -8.16
C GLY A 102 1.03 -3.49 -7.78
N TYR A 103 -0.26 -3.18 -7.71
CA TYR A 103 -1.29 -4.20 -7.47
C TYR A 103 -1.54 -5.11 -8.68
N ARG A 104 -1.39 -4.60 -9.90
CA ARG A 104 -1.39 -5.42 -11.10
C ARG A 104 -0.28 -6.47 -11.04
N ALA A 105 0.94 -6.05 -10.72
CA ALA A 105 2.08 -6.96 -10.53
C ALA A 105 1.78 -7.98 -9.42
N ALA A 106 1.23 -7.55 -8.28
CA ALA A 106 0.82 -8.44 -7.20
C ALA A 106 -0.18 -9.51 -7.67
N LYS A 107 -1.18 -9.16 -8.47
CA LYS A 107 -2.12 -10.15 -9.05
C LYS A 107 -1.40 -11.17 -9.92
N ARG A 108 -0.49 -10.75 -10.79
CA ARG A 108 0.32 -11.68 -11.62
C ARG A 108 1.15 -12.63 -10.76
N VAL A 109 1.71 -12.15 -9.64
CA VAL A 109 2.41 -13.00 -8.66
C VAL A 109 1.47 -14.05 -8.08
N ILE A 110 0.28 -13.66 -7.59
CA ILE A 110 -0.70 -14.61 -7.04
C ILE A 110 -1.19 -15.61 -8.09
N ASP A 111 -1.42 -15.18 -9.33
CA ASP A 111 -1.83 -16.08 -10.40
C ASP A 111 -0.72 -17.08 -10.76
N SER A 112 0.55 -16.67 -10.69
CA SER A 112 1.71 -17.57 -10.80
C SER A 112 1.74 -18.61 -9.66
N TYR A 113 1.43 -18.21 -8.44
CA TYR A 113 1.36 -19.09 -7.27
C TYR A 113 0.25 -20.13 -7.45
N ARG A 114 -0.95 -19.68 -7.86
CA ARG A 114 -2.11 -20.54 -8.09
C ARG A 114 -1.86 -21.60 -9.16
N ARG A 115 -1.16 -21.25 -10.25
CA ARG A 115 -0.76 -22.22 -11.31
C ARG A 115 0.10 -23.36 -10.78
N ARG A 116 0.86 -23.13 -9.70
CA ARG A 116 1.71 -24.13 -9.03
C ARG A 116 1.06 -24.75 -7.78
N GLY A 117 -0.24 -24.52 -7.56
CA GLY A 117 -0.98 -25.10 -6.43
C GLY A 117 -0.91 -24.32 -5.12
N VAL A 118 -0.22 -23.18 -5.07
CA VAL A 118 -0.17 -22.29 -3.90
C VAL A 118 -1.44 -21.44 -3.87
N LYS A 119 -2.41 -21.81 -3.05
CA LYS A 119 -3.78 -21.25 -3.09
C LYS A 119 -4.36 -20.81 -1.74
N THR A 120 -3.83 -21.30 -0.63
CA THR A 120 -4.36 -20.94 0.70
C THR A 120 -3.71 -19.67 1.23
N LEU A 121 -4.36 -18.99 2.17
CA LEU A 121 -3.82 -17.78 2.80
C LEU A 121 -2.40 -17.99 3.32
N ALA A 122 -2.20 -19.04 4.13
CA ALA A 122 -0.90 -19.38 4.70
C ALA A 122 0.13 -19.68 3.61
N ALA A 123 -0.21 -20.50 2.62
CA ALA A 123 0.73 -20.87 1.56
C ALA A 123 1.13 -19.66 0.69
N ILE A 124 0.19 -18.77 0.39
CA ILE A 124 0.46 -17.53 -0.34
C ILE A 124 1.45 -16.66 0.43
N ILE A 125 1.19 -16.38 1.71
CA ILE A 125 2.05 -15.51 2.52
C ILE A 125 3.43 -16.15 2.75
N SER A 126 3.50 -17.45 3.05
CA SER A 126 4.77 -18.17 3.21
C SER A 126 5.61 -18.17 1.93
N THR A 127 4.97 -18.20 0.76
CA THR A 127 5.66 -18.11 -0.53
C THR A 127 6.08 -16.67 -0.84
N PHE A 128 5.27 -15.69 -0.46
CA PHE A 128 5.51 -14.26 -0.72
C PHE A 128 6.65 -13.70 0.15
N ALA A 129 6.68 -14.06 1.43
CA ALA A 129 7.68 -13.59 2.39
C ALA A 129 8.38 -14.77 3.09
N PRO A 130 9.21 -15.55 2.38
CA PRO A 130 9.93 -16.67 2.96
C PRO A 130 10.95 -16.15 3.97
N SER A 131 10.60 -16.25 5.25
CA SER A 131 11.43 -15.84 6.38
C SER A 131 11.44 -16.95 7.43
N SER A 132 11.99 -16.70 8.62
CA SER A 132 11.88 -17.69 9.70
C SER A 132 10.41 -17.97 10.05
N GLU A 133 10.15 -19.15 10.62
CA GLU A 133 8.80 -19.59 10.96
C GLU A 133 8.05 -18.56 11.83
N ASN A 134 8.74 -17.95 12.80
CA ASN A 134 8.16 -16.95 13.70
C ASN A 134 7.69 -15.68 12.98
N LEU A 135 8.46 -15.19 12.00
CA LEU A 135 8.10 -13.98 11.24
C LEU A 135 6.95 -14.27 10.28
N THR A 136 6.98 -15.44 9.64
CA THR A 136 5.95 -15.88 8.71
C THR A 136 4.61 -16.09 9.43
N PHE A 137 4.62 -16.70 10.62
CA PHE A 137 3.40 -16.88 11.42
C PHE A 137 2.78 -15.56 11.85
N ALA A 138 3.60 -14.57 12.23
CA ALA A 138 3.13 -13.23 12.58
C ALA A 138 2.48 -12.53 11.37
N TYR A 139 3.05 -12.69 10.16
CA TYR A 139 2.47 -12.17 8.93
C TYR A 139 1.10 -12.83 8.67
N ILE A 140 1.05 -14.17 8.64
CA ILE A 140 -0.20 -14.92 8.42
C ILE A 140 -1.28 -14.49 9.41
N SER A 141 -0.94 -14.40 10.70
CA SER A 141 -1.88 -13.99 11.75
C SER A 141 -2.35 -12.54 11.56
N SER A 142 -1.45 -11.63 11.18
CA SER A 142 -1.79 -10.22 10.92
C SER A 142 -2.80 -10.09 9.79
N VAL A 143 -2.60 -10.82 8.69
CA VAL A 143 -3.49 -10.78 7.52
C VAL A 143 -4.80 -11.50 7.81
N SER A 144 -4.74 -12.67 8.45
CA SER A 144 -5.91 -13.44 8.90
C SER A 144 -6.83 -12.58 9.76
N ASN A 145 -6.30 -11.92 10.79
CA ASN A 145 -7.09 -11.06 11.69
C ASN A 145 -7.73 -9.86 10.96
N ARG A 146 -7.07 -9.30 9.94
CA ARG A 146 -7.60 -8.15 9.18
C ARG A 146 -8.67 -8.53 8.18
N THR A 147 -8.58 -9.73 7.62
CA THR A 147 -9.46 -10.21 6.55
C THR A 147 -10.61 -11.08 7.07
N GLY A 148 -10.43 -11.70 8.24
CA GLY A 148 -11.30 -12.76 8.74
C GLY A 148 -11.09 -14.11 8.04
N PHE A 149 -10.06 -14.25 7.20
CA PHE A 149 -9.79 -15.48 6.47
C PHE A 149 -9.02 -16.47 7.34
N ALA A 150 -9.52 -17.71 7.42
CA ALA A 150 -8.77 -18.80 8.03
C ALA A 150 -7.46 -19.07 7.27
N HIS A 151 -6.45 -19.59 7.98
CA HIS A 151 -5.10 -19.81 7.42
C HIS A 151 -5.09 -20.79 6.24
N ASP A 152 -5.97 -21.79 6.27
CA ASP A 152 -6.14 -22.83 5.26
C ASP A 152 -7.21 -22.47 4.20
N ARG A 153 -7.88 -21.32 4.32
CA ARG A 153 -8.86 -20.86 3.33
C ARG A 153 -8.18 -20.68 1.96
N VAL A 154 -8.76 -21.28 0.94
CA VAL A 154 -8.42 -21.02 -0.47
C VAL A 154 -8.86 -19.61 -0.87
N ILE A 155 -7.92 -18.83 -1.40
CA ILE A 155 -8.16 -17.43 -1.80
C ILE A 155 -8.61 -17.38 -3.26
N SER A 156 -9.82 -16.85 -3.47
CA SER A 156 -10.43 -16.58 -4.78
C SER A 156 -10.14 -15.16 -5.29
N ASP A 157 -10.53 -14.83 -6.53
CA ASP A 157 -10.34 -13.48 -7.08
C ASP A 157 -11.12 -12.41 -6.31
N SER A 158 -12.32 -12.73 -5.83
CA SER A 158 -13.12 -11.82 -5.00
C SER A 158 -12.47 -11.53 -3.63
N ASP A 159 -11.54 -12.38 -3.18
CA ASP A 159 -10.83 -12.19 -1.91
C ASP A 159 -9.60 -11.27 -2.07
N LEU A 160 -9.10 -11.07 -3.30
CA LEU A 160 -7.85 -10.34 -3.57
C LEU A 160 -7.85 -8.89 -3.04
N PRO A 161 -8.93 -8.10 -3.15
CA PRO A 161 -8.92 -6.74 -2.63
C PRO A 161 -8.66 -6.68 -1.12
N ALA A 162 -9.32 -7.57 -0.36
CA ALA A 162 -9.16 -7.65 1.09
C ALA A 162 -7.76 -8.17 1.46
N LEU A 163 -7.28 -9.21 0.75
CA LEU A 163 -5.95 -9.77 0.96
C LEU A 163 -4.85 -8.72 0.71
N PHE A 164 -4.86 -8.06 -0.45
CA PHE A 164 -3.84 -7.08 -0.82
C PHE A 164 -3.85 -5.86 0.09
N ARG A 165 -5.02 -5.41 0.54
CA ARG A 165 -5.11 -4.34 1.54
C ARG A 165 -4.46 -4.76 2.85
N ALA A 166 -4.75 -5.96 3.34
CA ALA A 166 -4.19 -6.45 4.59
C ALA A 166 -2.67 -6.65 4.53
N MET A 167 -2.16 -7.20 3.42
CA MET A 167 -0.73 -7.33 3.16
C MET A 167 -0.06 -5.95 3.08
N ALA A 168 -0.60 -5.03 2.30
CA ALA A 168 -0.02 -3.68 2.16
C ALA A 168 0.04 -2.93 3.51
N ILE A 169 -0.95 -3.09 4.39
CA ILE A 169 -0.91 -2.52 5.74
C ILE A 169 0.15 -3.21 6.61
N HIS A 170 0.36 -4.52 6.45
CA HIS A 170 1.43 -5.23 7.14
C HIS A 170 2.80 -4.68 6.71
N GLU A 171 3.01 -4.53 5.40
CA GLU A 171 4.26 -4.06 4.79
C GLU A 171 4.60 -2.60 5.12
N ASN A 172 3.59 -1.72 5.12
CA ASN A 172 3.80 -0.27 5.27
C ASN A 172 3.47 0.25 6.67
N GLY A 173 2.90 -0.59 7.54
CA GLY A 173 2.53 -0.26 8.90
C GLY A 173 1.14 0.36 9.05
N VAL A 174 0.54 0.16 10.22
CA VAL A 174 -0.83 0.57 10.55
C VAL A 174 -1.11 2.06 10.42
N ALA A 175 -0.11 2.91 10.65
CA ALA A 175 -0.27 4.36 10.56
C ALA A 175 -0.65 4.82 9.14
N TRP A 176 -0.35 4.00 8.12
CA TRP A 176 -0.58 4.30 6.71
C TRP A 176 -1.83 3.61 6.15
N ALA A 177 -2.62 2.92 6.98
CA ALA A 177 -3.77 2.15 6.51
C ALA A 177 -4.85 2.99 5.80
N VAL A 178 -4.89 4.30 6.05
CA VAL A 178 -5.80 5.26 5.41
C VAL A 178 -5.19 5.95 4.19
N HIS A 179 -3.95 5.64 3.82
CA HIS A 179 -3.31 6.22 2.65
C HIS A 179 -4.07 5.82 1.37
N PRO A 180 -4.32 6.75 0.43
CA PRO A 180 -5.11 6.47 -0.78
C PRO A 180 -4.56 5.30 -1.60
N SER A 181 -3.24 5.16 -1.69
CA SER A 181 -2.61 4.04 -2.41
C SER A 181 -2.94 2.67 -1.82
N LEU A 182 -3.38 2.56 -0.57
CA LEU A 182 -3.79 1.30 0.06
C LEU A 182 -5.31 1.07 -0.04
N SER A 183 -6.06 2.00 -0.62
CA SER A 183 -7.52 1.95 -0.69
C SER A 183 -8.02 0.78 -1.54
N ILE A 184 -9.21 0.26 -1.22
CA ILE A 184 -9.85 -0.80 -2.01
C ILE A 184 -10.11 -0.34 -3.45
N ASP A 185 -10.38 0.96 -3.68
CA ASP A 185 -10.58 1.51 -5.02
C ASP A 185 -9.30 1.42 -5.85
N THR A 186 -8.16 1.88 -5.33
CA THR A 186 -6.84 1.74 -5.99
C THR A 186 -6.49 0.28 -6.24
N ILE A 187 -6.73 -0.60 -5.26
CA ILE A 187 -6.48 -2.03 -5.42
C ILE A 187 -7.34 -2.59 -6.57
N ASN A 188 -8.64 -2.31 -6.59
CA ASN A 188 -9.55 -2.80 -7.63
C ASN A 188 -9.15 -2.29 -9.02
N LYS A 189 -8.74 -1.02 -9.14
CA LYS A 189 -8.20 -0.48 -10.39
C LYS A 189 -6.97 -1.25 -10.85
N GLY A 190 -6.04 -1.54 -9.95
CA GLY A 190 -4.86 -2.35 -10.27
C GLY A 190 -5.20 -3.78 -10.68
N LEU A 191 -6.14 -4.43 -9.99
CA LEU A 191 -6.64 -5.76 -10.35
C LEU A 191 -7.27 -5.79 -11.75
N ALA A 192 -7.92 -4.71 -12.18
CA ALA A 192 -8.54 -4.59 -13.49
C ALA A 192 -7.54 -4.39 -14.64
N LEU A 193 -6.27 -4.07 -14.35
CA LEU A 193 -5.19 -3.93 -15.35
C LEU A 193 -4.45 -5.25 -15.63
N ALA A 194 -4.77 -6.32 -14.90
CA ALA A 194 -4.02 -7.59 -14.89
C ALA A 194 -4.50 -8.60 -15.94
#